data_AF-A0A2H5VZZ4-F1
#
_entry.id   AF-A0A2H5VZZ4-F1
#
_cell.length_a   1.000
_cell.length_b   1.000
_cell.length_c   1.000
_cell.angle_alpha   90.00
_cell.angle_beta   90.00
_cell.angle_gamma   90.00
#
_symmetry.space_group_name_H-M   'P 1'
#
loop_
_entity.id
_entity.type
_entity.pdbx_description
1 polymer ?
#
loop_
_entity_poly.entity_id
_entity_poly.type
_entity_poly.pdbx_seq_one_letter_code
_entity_poly.pdbx_strand_id
1 'polypeptide(L)'
;MPKGNRRDVERIYSKEAFIAQLRRLADALEQGRAFRIRVAGERVRIPARATFSIEHERERGVEELEFQVRWTRSALGPASRKQRRRARRARSSARAGERAT
;
A
#
# COMPACT_ATOMS: atom_id res chain seq x y z
N MET A 1 -18.76 9.12 21.23
CA MET A 1 -18.94 8.81 19.80
C MET A 1 -17.57 8.64 19.17
N PRO A 2 -17.14 7.46 18.69
CA PRO A 2 -15.84 7.36 18.06
C PRO A 2 -15.90 7.97 16.66
N LYS A 3 -14.90 8.81 16.37
CA LYS A 3 -14.73 9.57 15.14
C LYS A 3 -14.50 8.61 13.96
N GLY A 4 -15.49 8.44 13.10
CA GLY A 4 -15.26 7.95 11.75
C GLY A 4 -14.31 8.92 11.06
N ASN A 5 -13.05 8.52 10.90
CA ASN A 5 -12.10 9.32 10.16
C ASN A 5 -12.59 9.30 8.70
N ARG A 6 -12.48 10.43 7.99
CA ARG A 6 -13.01 10.65 6.62
C ARG A 6 -12.47 9.68 5.52
N ARG A 7 -11.85 8.56 5.89
CA ARG A 7 -11.02 7.67 5.05
C ARG A 7 -11.37 6.19 5.18
N ASP A 8 -12.21 5.79 6.13
CA ASP A 8 -12.61 4.39 6.24
C ASP A 8 -13.74 4.15 5.24
N VAL A 9 -13.44 3.38 4.20
CA VAL A 9 -14.35 3.10 3.08
C VAL A 9 -14.70 1.62 3.07
N GLU A 10 -15.96 1.30 3.40
CA GLU A 10 -16.50 -0.04 3.32
C GLU A 10 -17.45 -0.17 2.13
N ARG A 11 -17.44 -1.31 1.46
CA ARG A 11 -18.43 -1.63 0.44
C ARG A 11 -18.74 -3.12 0.42
N ILE A 12 -20.02 -3.44 0.53
CA ILE A 12 -20.53 -4.80 0.34
C ILE A 12 -20.58 -5.10 -1.16
N TYR A 13 -20.08 -6.27 -1.54
CA TYR A 13 -20.06 -6.78 -2.92
C TYR A 13 -20.97 -7.99 -3.05
N SER A 14 -21.41 -8.30 -4.27
CA SER A 14 -21.96 -9.61 -4.58
C SER A 14 -20.89 -10.68 -4.42
N LYS A 15 -21.30 -11.93 -4.15
CA LYS A 15 -20.39 -13.08 -4.02
C LYS A 15 -19.46 -13.21 -5.23
N GLU A 16 -19.98 -13.06 -6.43
CA GLU A 16 -19.20 -13.13 -7.68
C GLU A 16 -18.15 -12.02 -7.77
N ALA A 17 -18.54 -10.78 -7.46
CA ALA A 17 -17.63 -9.64 -7.48
C ALA A 17 -16.53 -9.80 -6.41
N PHE A 18 -16.87 -10.31 -5.24
CA PHE A 18 -15.91 -10.62 -4.17
C PHE A 18 -14.90 -11.68 -4.64
N ILE A 19 -15.36 -12.81 -5.18
CA ILE A 19 -14.50 -13.88 -5.72
C ILE A 19 -13.59 -13.33 -6.83
N ALA A 20 -14.11 -12.49 -7.73
CA ALA A 20 -13.32 -11.90 -8.80
C ALA A 20 -12.19 -10.99 -8.27
N GLN A 21 -12.42 -10.23 -7.19
CA GLN A 21 -11.36 -9.43 -6.57
C GLN A 21 -10.31 -10.33 -5.89
N LEU A 22 -10.72 -11.39 -5.19
CA LEU A 22 -9.80 -12.34 -4.57
C LEU A 22 -8.87 -12.99 -5.59
N ARG A 23 -9.40 -13.46 -6.73
CA ARG A 23 -8.58 -14.04 -7.80
C ARG A 23 -7.58 -13.03 -8.36
N ARG A 24 -8.03 -11.81 -8.67
CA ARG A 24 -7.13 -10.77 -9.18
C ARG A 24 -6.05 -10.36 -8.18
N LEU A 25 -6.37 -10.39 -6.88
CA LEU A 25 -5.37 -10.18 -5.83
C LEU A 25 -4.36 -11.33 -5.83
N ALA A 26 -4.82 -12.58 -5.80
CA ALA A 26 -3.96 -13.77 -5.84
C ALA A 26 -3.02 -13.75 -7.05
N ASP A 27 -3.55 -13.54 -8.26
CA ASP A 27 -2.76 -13.45 -9.49
C ASP A 27 -1.65 -12.39 -9.41
N ALA A 28 -1.93 -11.24 -8.79
CA ALA A 28 -0.96 -10.17 -8.63
C ALA A 28 0.14 -10.55 -7.63
N LEU A 29 -0.23 -11.20 -6.52
CA LEU A 29 0.71 -11.61 -5.46
C LEU A 29 1.61 -12.75 -5.91
N GLU A 30 1.06 -13.75 -6.61
CA GLU A 30 1.84 -14.85 -7.20
C GLU A 30 2.91 -14.34 -8.18
N GLN A 31 2.60 -13.26 -8.88
CA GLN A 31 3.54 -12.62 -9.82
C GLN A 31 4.48 -11.60 -9.15
N GLY A 32 4.41 -11.43 -7.82
CA GLY A 32 5.21 -10.44 -7.09
C GLY A 32 4.88 -8.98 -7.48
N ARG A 33 3.68 -8.72 -8.00
CA ARG A 33 3.25 -7.40 -8.48
C ARG A 33 2.37 -6.69 -7.46
N ALA A 34 2.39 -5.36 -7.53
CA ALA A 34 1.45 -4.55 -6.76
C ALA A 34 0.04 -4.69 -7.33
N PHE A 35 -0.95 -4.88 -6.45
CA PHE A 35 -2.37 -4.92 -6.81
C PHE A 35 -3.01 -3.53 -6.71
N ARG A 36 -3.93 -3.22 -7.62
CA ARG A 36 -4.68 -1.95 -7.63
C ARG A 36 -6.18 -2.24 -7.66
N ILE A 37 -6.91 -1.65 -6.73
CA ILE A 37 -8.35 -1.80 -6.58
C ILE A 37 -9.00 -0.43 -6.35
N ARG A 38 -10.30 -0.33 -6.66
CA ARG A 38 -11.12 0.82 -6.30
C ARG A 38 -12.14 0.37 -5.26
N VAL A 39 -12.17 1.02 -4.10
CA VAL A 39 -13.11 0.72 -3.01
C VAL A 39 -13.88 2.00 -2.69
N ALA A 40 -15.21 1.95 -2.77
CA ALA A 40 -16.11 3.10 -2.58
C ALA A 40 -15.65 4.42 -3.26
N GLY A 41 -15.00 4.32 -4.43
CA GLY A 41 -14.51 5.48 -5.17
C GLY A 41 -13.02 5.81 -4.96
N GLU A 42 -12.38 5.32 -3.90
CA GLU A 42 -10.96 5.49 -3.60
C GLU A 42 -10.08 4.49 -4.36
N ARG A 43 -8.94 4.93 -4.89
CA ARG A 43 -7.95 4.08 -5.57
C ARG A 43 -6.90 3.62 -4.57
N VAL A 44 -6.89 2.33 -4.27
CA VAL A 44 -5.94 1.71 -3.35
C VAL A 44 -4.88 0.95 -4.13
N ARG A 45 -3.61 1.13 -3.79
CA ARG A 45 -2.48 0.37 -4.33
C ARG A 45 -1.82 -0.44 -3.22
N ILE A 46 -1.99 -1.75 -3.28
CA ILE A 46 -1.39 -2.71 -2.37
C ILE A 46 0.00 -3.08 -2.92
N PRO A 47 1.09 -2.86 -2.18
CA PRO A 47 2.42 -3.28 -2.60
C PRO A 47 2.56 -4.81 -2.53
N ALA A 48 3.40 -5.41 -3.38
CA ALA A 48 3.69 -6.86 -3.34
C ALA A 48 4.30 -7.31 -1.99
N ARG A 49 4.97 -6.39 -1.29
CA ARG A 49 5.57 -6.60 0.05
C ARG A 49 4.60 -6.34 1.21
N ALA A 50 3.30 -6.33 0.95
CA ALA A 50 2.32 -6.22 2.04
C ALA A 50 2.40 -7.44 2.95
N THR A 51 1.94 -7.29 4.18
CA THR A 51 1.76 -8.38 5.14
C THR A 51 0.32 -8.87 5.07
N PHE A 52 0.14 -10.19 5.18
CA PHE A 52 -1.16 -10.85 5.08
C PHE A 52 -1.43 -11.61 6.38
N SER A 53 -2.65 -11.49 6.90
CA SER A 53 -3.13 -12.23 8.07
C SER A 53 -4.56 -12.67 7.82
N ILE A 54 -4.97 -13.73 8.52
CA ILE A 54 -6.36 -14.19 8.58
C ILE A 54 -6.76 -14.09 10.04
N GLU A 55 -7.81 -13.33 10.31
CA GLU A 55 -8.38 -13.16 11.64
C GLU A 55 -9.76 -13.84 11.65
N HIS A 56 -10.08 -14.50 12.76
CA HIS A 56 -11.34 -15.20 12.94
C HIS A 56 -11.90 -14.87 14.32
N GLU A 57 -13.16 -14.47 14.37
CA GLU A 57 -13.82 -14.03 15.59
C GLU A 57 -15.21 -14.68 15.72
N ARG A 58 -15.59 -14.95 16.98
CA ARG A 58 -16.92 -15.44 17.35
C ARG A 58 -17.46 -14.57 18.48
N GLU A 59 -18.46 -13.77 18.20
CA GLU A 59 -19.13 -12.94 19.21
C GLU A 59 -20.65 -12.91 18.96
N ARG A 60 -21.46 -13.05 20.03
CA ARG A 60 -22.92 -12.85 20.03
C ARG A 60 -23.68 -13.61 18.92
N GLY A 61 -23.24 -14.83 18.60
CA GLY A 61 -23.87 -15.67 17.58
C GLY A 61 -23.47 -15.30 16.15
N VAL A 62 -22.47 -14.44 15.98
CA VAL A 62 -21.87 -14.08 14.69
C VAL A 62 -20.50 -14.74 14.61
N GLU A 63 -20.19 -15.24 13.42
CA GLU A 63 -18.90 -15.79 13.07
C GLU A 63 -18.31 -14.97 11.93
N GLU A 64 -17.14 -14.38 12.18
CA GLU A 64 -16.49 -13.46 11.26
C GLU A 64 -15.12 -13.99 10.87
N LEU A 65 -14.81 -13.93 9.57
CA LEU A 65 -13.52 -14.33 9.01
C LEU A 65 -13.01 -13.22 8.12
N GLU A 66 -11.88 -12.62 8.48
CA GLU A 66 -11.29 -11.51 7.75
C GLU A 66 -9.95 -11.90 7.12
N PHE A 67 -9.84 -11.62 5.83
CA PHE A 67 -8.55 -11.63 5.12
C PHE A 67 -7.98 -10.22 5.13
N GLN A 68 -6.91 -10.03 5.89
CA GLN A 68 -6.36 -8.72 6.12
C GLN A 68 -5.05 -8.52 5.36
N VAL A 69 -4.94 -7.35 4.73
CA VAL A 69 -3.73 -6.93 4.01
C VAL A 69 -3.23 -5.62 4.60
N ARG A 70 -2.03 -5.63 5.19
CA ARG A 70 -1.44 -4.47 5.86
C ARG A 70 -0.17 -4.02 5.15
N TRP A 71 0.00 -2.70 5.00
CA TRP A 71 1.24 -2.12 4.49
C TRP A 71 1.46 -0.70 5.01
N THR A 72 2.73 -0.33 5.17
CA THR A 72 3.09 1.05 5.52
C THR A 72 3.02 1.94 4.29
N ARG A 73 2.29 3.05 4.39
CA ARG A 73 2.31 4.12 3.39
C ARG A 73 3.62 4.88 3.54
N SER A 74 4.64 4.54 2.73
CA SER A 74 5.84 5.38 2.66
C SER A 74 5.43 6.79 2.21
N ALA A 75 5.63 7.80 3.07
CA ALA A 75 5.46 9.21 2.69
C ALA A 75 6.43 9.62 1.56
N LEU A 76 7.47 8.83 1.32
CA LEU A 76 8.42 8.98 0.22
C LEU A 76 7.97 8.16 -0.99
N GLY A 77 7.09 8.74 -1.79
CA GLY A 77 7.03 8.41 -3.22
C GLY A 77 8.38 8.71 -3.91
N PRO A 78 8.53 8.44 -5.22
CA PRO A 78 9.76 8.69 -6.00
C PRO A 78 10.19 10.18 -6.10
N ALA A 79 9.64 11.06 -5.26
CA ALA A 79 10.00 12.46 -5.09
C ALA A 79 11.47 12.70 -4.74
N SER A 80 12.25 11.68 -4.42
CA SER A 80 13.69 11.86 -4.24
C SER A 80 14.50 11.74 -5.53
N ARG A 81 13.97 11.49 -6.74
CA ARG A 81 14.85 11.50 -7.94
C ARG A 81 15.46 12.88 -8.20
N LYS A 82 14.70 13.96 -8.00
CA LYS A 82 15.22 15.35 -8.03
C LYS A 82 16.08 15.67 -6.79
N GLN A 83 15.68 15.23 -5.60
CA GLN A 83 16.40 15.48 -4.34
C GLN A 83 17.72 14.70 -4.24
N ARG A 84 17.76 13.43 -4.67
CA ARG A 84 18.96 12.60 -4.85
C ARG A 84 19.86 13.13 -5.97
N ARG A 85 19.31 13.67 -7.05
CA ARG A 85 20.11 14.36 -8.09
C ARG A 85 20.75 15.64 -7.56
N ARG A 86 20.02 16.45 -6.78
CA ARG A 86 20.57 17.63 -6.10
C ARG A 86 21.63 17.26 -5.07
N ALA A 87 21.39 16.24 -4.24
CA ALA A 87 22.36 15.74 -3.27
C ALA A 87 23.62 15.16 -3.95
N ARG A 88 23.49 14.46 -5.09
CA ARG A 88 24.64 13.98 -5.88
C ARG A 88 25.44 15.12 -6.52
N ARG A 89 24.78 16.16 -7.04
CA ARG A 89 25.47 17.34 -7.59
C ARG A 89 26.20 18.15 -6.52
N ALA A 90 25.59 18.35 -5.35
CA ALA A 90 26.22 19.08 -4.24
C ALA A 90 27.47 18.38 -3.70
N ARG A 91 27.47 17.03 -3.65
CA ARG A 91 28.64 16.24 -3.23
C ARG A 91 29.78 16.25 -4.26
N SER A 92 29.49 16.46 -5.54
CA SER A 92 30.54 16.51 -6.57
C SER A 92 31.23 17.88 -6.64
N SER A 93 30.54 18.99 -6.32
CA SER A 93 31.18 20.30 -6.26
C SER A 93 32.06 20.48 -5.02
N ALA A 94 31.66 19.91 -3.88
CA ALA A 94 32.47 19.93 -2.66
C ALA A 94 33.84 19.22 -2.84
N ARG A 95 33.85 18.08 -3.56
CA ARG A 95 35.08 17.30 -3.80
C ARG A 95 36.02 17.92 -4.84
N ALA A 96 35.53 18.86 -5.65
CA ALA A 96 36.34 19.57 -6.65
C ALA A 96 37.09 20.77 -6.04
N GLY A 97 36.55 21.41 -5.00
CA GLY A 97 37.22 22.53 -4.31
C GLY A 97 38.37 22.10 -3.41
N GLU A 98 38.43 20.84 -3.00
CA GLU A 98 39.43 20.31 -2.05
C GLU A 98 40.71 19.79 -2.73
N ARG A 99 40.78 19.82 -4.07
CA ARG A 99 41.97 19.42 -4.86
C ARG A 99 42.74 20.60 -5.47
N ALA A 100 42.30 21.82 -5.19
CA ALA A 100 42.88 23.05 -5.70
C ALA A 100 43.40 23.91 -4.54
N THR A 101 44.35 23.38 -3.78
CA THR A 101 45.21 24.11 -2.83
C THR A 101 46.56 23.44 -2.79
#